data_AF-G8LUV9-F1
#
_entry.id   AF-G8LUV9-F1
#
_cell.length_a   1.000
_cell.length_b   1.000
_cell.length_c   1.000
_cell.angle_alpha   90.00
_cell.angle_beta   90.00
_cell.angle_gamma   90.00
#
_symmetry.space_group_name_H-M   'P 1'
#
loop_
_entity.id
_entity.type
_entity.pdbx_description
1 polymer ?
#
loop_
_entity_poly.entity_id
_entity_poly.type
_entity_poly.pdbx_seq_one_letter_code
_entity_poly.pdbx_strand_id
1 'polypeptide(L)'
;MKSERLIYSLGQVDDKYITEASPSERIIKNSIWIKRFSVAACFILVITIGILRLNVSNTPKRASFKTVESVPGNISSAKNSLVWHSEEELFSVWRTVIFKGTVTGIQNIEIDFNGDKEYRSIAEIEVEKVYRGNIKLGDNLSVLLPCPISINLKVEDTDIISQIKVGTTGIFMPMEYNESSIWEQKGAVLMLKDVADYGFADGRRYAFLETDTGLIFARDAYPSIEAATTLQEVENFVLKMIN
;
A
#
# COMPACT_ATOMS: atom_id res chain seq x y z
N MET A 1 -27.62 8.78 14.28
CA MET A 1 -28.41 7.68 13.67
C MET A 1 -28.01 7.60 12.21
N LYS A 2 -27.11 6.69 11.83
CA LYS A 2 -27.36 5.28 11.39
C LYS A 2 -28.30 5.17 10.19
N SER A 3 -27.70 4.90 9.02
CA SER A 3 -28.09 3.85 8.06
C SER A 3 -27.05 3.88 6.91
N GLU A 4 -25.95 3.15 7.02
CA GLU A 4 -25.81 1.78 6.48
C GLU A 4 -25.47 1.71 4.98
N ARG A 5 -24.22 1.28 4.72
CA ARG A 5 -23.81 0.25 3.75
C ARG A 5 -24.36 0.35 2.31
N LEU A 6 -23.58 1.01 1.46
CA LEU A 6 -23.49 0.76 0.01
C LEU A 6 -21.98 0.82 -0.28
N ILE A 7 -21.26 -0.20 -0.77
CA ILE A 7 -21.63 -1.22 -1.75
C ILE A 7 -20.83 -2.49 -1.45
N TYR A 8 -21.55 -3.56 -1.12
CA TYR A 8 -21.11 -4.95 -1.29
C TYR A 8 -21.79 -5.41 -2.58
N SER A 9 -21.07 -5.57 -3.69
CA SER A 9 -21.61 -6.16 -4.93
C SER A 9 -20.52 -6.59 -5.90
N LEU A 10 -19.76 -7.63 -5.53
CA LEU A 10 -19.20 -8.56 -6.51
C LEU A 10 -19.24 -9.94 -5.86
N GLY A 11 -20.26 -10.72 -6.20
CA GLY A 11 -20.36 -12.11 -5.77
C GLY A 11 -21.77 -12.56 -5.39
N GLN A 12 -22.75 -12.39 -6.28
CA GLN A 12 -23.84 -13.37 -6.42
C GLN A 12 -24.12 -13.52 -7.92
N VAL A 13 -23.83 -14.72 -8.43
CA VAL A 13 -24.35 -15.18 -9.72
C VAL A 13 -25.79 -15.59 -9.45
N ASP A 14 -26.74 -14.89 -10.07
CA ASP A 14 -28.16 -15.21 -10.01
C ASP A 14 -28.47 -16.24 -11.11
N ASP A 15 -28.87 -17.46 -10.73
CA ASP A 15 -29.16 -18.60 -11.61
C ASP A 15 -30.44 -18.43 -12.45
N LYS A 16 -30.89 -17.19 -12.67
CA LYS A 16 -32.18 -16.89 -13.34
C LYS A 16 -32.08 -16.38 -14.79
N TYR A 17 -30.89 -16.47 -15.40
CA TYR A 17 -30.67 -16.07 -16.80
C TYR A 17 -29.97 -17.14 -17.66
N ILE A 18 -30.19 -18.43 -17.40
CA ILE A 18 -29.86 -19.47 -18.39
C ILE A 18 -31.14 -19.85 -19.13
N THR A 19 -31.51 -19.02 -20.12
CA THR A 19 -32.55 -19.36 -21.09
C THR A 19 -31.95 -19.29 -22.49
N GLU A 20 -32.01 -20.44 -23.15
CA GLU A 20 -31.99 -20.68 -24.60
C GLU A 20 -30.90 -20.01 -25.45
N ALA A 21 -29.87 -20.79 -25.76
CA ALA A 21 -29.25 -20.74 -27.08
C ALA A 21 -29.76 -21.92 -27.92
N SER A 22 -30.87 -21.71 -28.62
CA SER A 22 -31.36 -22.62 -29.66
C SER A 22 -30.52 -22.42 -30.94
N PRO A 23 -30.08 -23.49 -31.62
CA PRO A 23 -29.26 -23.39 -32.81
C PRO A 23 -30.10 -23.14 -34.06
N SER A 24 -29.63 -22.25 -34.94
CA SER A 24 -30.24 -22.00 -36.25
C SER A 24 -30.04 -23.19 -37.20
N GLU A 25 -31.12 -23.55 -37.86
CA GLU A 25 -31.33 -24.67 -38.78
C GLU A 25 -30.25 -24.84 -39.87
N ARG A 26 -29.84 -26.10 -40.09
CA ARG A 26 -29.43 -26.59 -41.42
C ARG A 26 -30.06 -27.95 -41.68
N ILE A 27 -30.87 -27.98 -42.73
CA ILE A 27 -31.50 -29.16 -43.34
C ILE A 27 -30.42 -30.09 -43.92
N ILE A 28 -30.52 -31.42 -43.72
CA ILE A 28 -30.21 -32.49 -44.70
C ILE A 28 -30.82 -33.84 -44.22
N LYS A 29 -31.24 -34.62 -45.22
CA LYS A 29 -32.16 -35.78 -45.29
C LYS A 29 -31.85 -37.07 -44.51
N ASN A 30 -32.95 -37.74 -44.15
CA ASN A 30 -33.30 -39.18 -44.15
C ASN A 30 -32.26 -40.24 -43.76
N SER A 31 -32.57 -41.06 -42.75
CA SER A 31 -32.92 -42.49 -42.93
C SER A 31 -33.30 -43.14 -41.60
N ILE A 32 -34.28 -44.04 -41.67
CA ILE A 32 -34.86 -44.86 -40.60
C ILE A 32 -33.86 -45.95 -40.19
N TRP A 33 -33.62 -46.20 -38.88
CA TRP A 33 -33.86 -47.51 -38.26
C TRP A 33 -33.69 -47.56 -36.73
N ILE A 34 -34.31 -48.59 -36.16
CA ILE A 34 -34.81 -48.73 -34.80
C ILE A 34 -33.95 -49.73 -34.00
N LYS A 35 -33.83 -49.46 -32.69
CA LYS A 35 -33.51 -50.36 -31.55
C LYS A 35 -32.13 -51.03 -31.50
N ARG A 36 -31.49 -50.91 -30.32
CA ARG A 36 -31.24 -52.08 -29.45
C ARG A 36 -30.93 -51.69 -27.99
N PHE A 37 -31.60 -52.41 -27.09
CA PHE A 37 -31.42 -52.49 -25.65
C PHE A 37 -29.99 -52.88 -25.24
N SER A 38 -29.52 -52.44 -24.07
CA SER A 38 -29.20 -53.36 -22.95
C SER A 38 -28.94 -52.61 -21.63
N VAL A 39 -29.58 -53.14 -20.60
CA VAL A 39 -29.50 -52.82 -19.17
C VAL A 39 -28.41 -53.68 -18.52
N ALA A 40 -27.94 -53.26 -17.33
CA ALA A 40 -27.20 -54.00 -16.29
C ALA A 40 -25.68 -53.74 -16.27
N ALA A 41 -25.02 -53.50 -15.14
CA ALA A 41 -25.42 -53.41 -13.73
C ALA A 41 -24.31 -52.65 -12.98
N CYS A 42 -24.68 -52.05 -11.85
CA CYS A 42 -23.76 -51.44 -10.90
C CYS A 42 -22.67 -52.42 -10.44
N PHE A 43 -21.40 -52.01 -10.54
CA PHE A 43 -20.39 -52.41 -9.58
C PHE A 43 -19.81 -51.14 -8.95
N ILE A 44 -20.32 -50.85 -7.76
CA ILE A 44 -19.71 -49.97 -6.77
C ILE A 44 -18.35 -50.60 -6.41
N LEU A 45 -17.26 -49.89 -6.68
CA LEU A 45 -15.98 -50.17 -6.05
C LEU A 45 -15.52 -48.89 -5.37
N VAL A 46 -15.83 -48.85 -4.07
CA VAL A 46 -15.34 -47.90 -3.08
C VAL A 46 -13.82 -48.00 -3.07
N ILE A 47 -13.15 -47.11 -3.81
CA ILE A 47 -11.75 -46.80 -3.55
C ILE A 47 -11.76 -45.79 -2.42
N THR A 48 -11.58 -46.35 -1.23
CA THR A 48 -11.17 -45.74 0.01
C THR A 48 -10.40 -44.43 -0.17
N ILE A 49 -11.06 -43.33 0.20
CA ILE A 49 -10.59 -42.29 1.12
C ILE A 49 -9.05 -42.24 1.26
N GLY A 50 -8.42 -41.75 0.20
CA GLY A 50 -7.13 -41.09 0.26
C GLY A 50 -7.36 -39.62 -0.08
N ILE A 51 -8.26 -38.94 0.66
CA ILE A 51 -8.26 -37.48 0.66
C ILE A 51 -6.90 -37.13 1.23
N LEU A 52 -5.95 -36.85 0.35
CA LEU A 52 -4.74 -36.14 0.68
C LEU A 52 -5.22 -34.81 1.24
N ARG A 53 -5.48 -34.77 2.56
CA ARG A 53 -5.51 -33.53 3.29
C ARG A 53 -4.07 -33.08 3.31
N LEU A 54 -3.67 -32.44 2.22
CA LEU A 54 -2.64 -31.42 2.28
C LEU A 54 -3.19 -30.41 3.29
N ASN A 55 -2.85 -30.61 4.56
CA ASN A 55 -2.70 -29.51 5.48
C ASN A 55 -1.54 -28.69 4.90
N VAL A 56 -1.83 -27.90 3.86
CA VAL A 56 -1.10 -26.66 3.66
C VAL A 56 -1.41 -25.90 4.93
N SER A 57 -0.46 -25.89 5.86
CA SER A 57 -0.52 -24.95 6.96
C SER A 57 -0.59 -23.58 6.32
N ASN A 58 -1.79 -23.00 6.22
CA ASN A 58 -2.02 -21.63 5.76
C ASN A 58 -1.54 -20.63 6.82
N THR A 59 -0.41 -20.90 7.46
CA THR A 59 0.32 -19.90 8.20
C THR A 59 0.88 -18.94 7.14
N PRO A 60 0.48 -17.66 7.16
CA PRO A 60 1.04 -16.68 6.26
C PRO A 60 2.56 -16.72 6.39
N LYS A 61 3.27 -16.73 5.25
CA LYS A 61 4.74 -16.68 5.31
C LYS A 61 5.15 -15.31 5.87
N ARG A 62 6.22 -15.25 6.65
CA ARG A 62 6.78 -13.96 7.03
C ARG A 62 7.54 -13.38 5.83
N ALA A 63 7.22 -12.15 5.46
CA ALA A 63 8.05 -11.40 4.52
C ALA A 63 9.42 -11.12 5.16
N SER A 64 10.44 -10.94 4.33
CA SER A 64 11.77 -10.57 4.80
C SER A 64 12.20 -9.26 4.18
N PHE A 65 13.10 -8.53 4.83
CA PHE A 65 13.70 -7.35 4.23
C PHE A 65 15.21 -7.37 4.46
N LYS A 66 15.94 -6.70 3.57
CA LYS A 66 17.37 -6.48 3.70
C LYS A 66 17.75 -5.13 3.12
N THR A 67 18.83 -4.59 3.64
CA THR A 67 19.51 -3.43 3.07
C THR A 67 20.06 -3.74 1.67
N VAL A 68 19.94 -2.76 0.76
CA VAL A 68 20.51 -2.84 -0.59
C VAL A 68 21.26 -1.55 -0.96
N GLU A 69 22.39 -1.70 -1.65
CA GLU A 69 23.19 -0.56 -2.15
C GLU A 69 22.62 0.03 -3.45
N SER A 70 21.98 -0.80 -4.26
CA SER A 70 21.43 -0.41 -5.55
C SER A 70 20.01 -0.93 -5.72
N VAL A 71 19.16 -0.11 -6.32
CA VAL A 71 17.79 -0.47 -6.70
C VAL A 71 17.74 -0.70 -8.21
N PRO A 72 17.06 -1.75 -8.70
CA PRO A 72 16.90 -1.98 -10.14
C PRO A 72 16.25 -0.77 -10.83
N GLY A 73 16.67 -0.45 -12.06
CA GLY A 73 16.12 0.68 -12.82
C GLY A 73 14.67 0.50 -13.27
N ASN A 74 14.15 -0.73 -13.21
CA ASN A 74 12.80 -1.12 -13.63
C ASN A 74 12.05 -1.77 -12.46
N ILE A 75 11.70 -0.99 -11.44
CA ILE A 75 10.80 -1.47 -10.40
C ILE A 75 9.34 -1.29 -10.84
N SER A 76 8.55 -2.33 -10.63
CA SER A 76 7.09 -2.26 -10.77
C SER A 76 6.53 -1.88 -9.41
N SER A 77 6.05 -0.66 -9.26
CA SER A 77 5.33 -0.26 -8.04
C SER A 77 3.84 -0.55 -8.22
N ALA A 78 3.21 -1.11 -7.19
CA ALA A 78 1.76 -1.26 -7.18
C ALA A 78 1.10 0.13 -7.30
N LYS A 79 0.18 0.29 -8.26
CA LYS A 79 -0.62 1.52 -8.40
C LYS A 79 -1.60 1.60 -7.24
N ASN A 80 -1.32 2.45 -6.26
CA ASN A 80 -2.29 2.81 -5.25
C ASN A 80 -2.93 4.12 -5.65
N SER A 81 -4.24 4.09 -5.94
CA SER A 81 -4.98 5.33 -6.13
C SER A 81 -5.01 6.08 -4.80
N LEU A 82 -4.40 7.27 -4.79
CA LEU A 82 -4.47 8.15 -3.63
C LEU A 82 -5.93 8.55 -3.39
N VAL A 83 -6.45 8.16 -2.21
CA VAL A 83 -7.77 8.59 -1.76
C VAL A 83 -7.70 10.08 -1.44
N TRP A 84 -8.64 10.86 -1.99
CA TRP A 84 -8.75 12.28 -1.71
C TRP A 84 -9.00 12.51 -0.22
N HIS A 85 -8.30 13.49 0.35
CA HIS A 85 -8.50 13.95 1.72
C HIS A 85 -8.49 15.49 1.74
N SER A 86 -9.38 16.10 2.52
CA SER A 86 -9.28 17.53 2.83
C SER A 86 -8.05 17.83 3.70
N GLU A 87 -7.68 19.10 3.83
CA GLU A 87 -6.58 19.51 4.73
C GLU A 87 -6.83 19.01 6.16
N GLU A 88 -8.05 19.14 6.68
CA GLU A 88 -8.40 18.66 8.02
C GLU A 88 -8.30 17.13 8.15
N GLU A 89 -8.67 16.40 7.10
CA GLU A 89 -8.57 14.94 7.06
C GLU A 89 -7.10 14.47 7.07
N LEU A 90 -6.20 15.18 6.37
CA LEU A 90 -4.76 14.88 6.39
C LEU A 90 -4.16 14.96 7.80
N PHE A 91 -4.70 15.82 8.67
CA PHE A 91 -4.24 15.93 10.06
C PHE A 91 -4.95 14.98 11.03
N SER A 92 -6.10 14.42 10.67
CA SER A 92 -6.96 13.69 11.62
C SER A 92 -7.09 12.19 11.34
N VAL A 93 -7.10 11.74 10.08
CA VAL A 93 -7.34 10.33 9.70
C VAL A 93 -6.29 9.40 10.30
N TRP A 94 -5.02 9.76 10.17
CA TRP A 94 -3.91 8.93 10.65
C TRP A 94 -3.35 9.39 11.98
N ARG A 95 -3.77 10.58 12.46
CA ARG A 95 -3.30 11.22 13.70
C ARG A 95 -1.77 11.11 13.87
N THR A 96 -1.06 11.46 12.80
CA THR A 96 0.40 11.37 12.66
C THR A 96 1.16 12.06 13.79
N VAL A 97 2.39 11.62 14.05
CA VAL A 97 3.36 12.46 14.77
C VAL A 97 3.74 13.61 13.83
N ILE A 98 3.96 14.81 14.37
CA ILE A 98 4.35 15.99 13.58
C ILE A 98 5.54 16.66 14.25
N PHE A 99 6.62 16.81 13.48
CA PHE A 99 7.85 17.43 13.95
C PHE A 99 8.61 18.10 12.81
N LYS A 100 9.44 19.07 13.17
CA LYS A 100 10.52 19.57 12.31
C LYS A 100 11.77 18.77 12.61
N GLY A 101 12.51 18.39 11.57
CA GLY A 101 13.75 17.66 11.73
C GLY A 101 14.65 17.74 10.50
N THR A 102 15.83 17.12 10.63
CA THR A 102 16.81 17.01 9.55
C THR A 102 17.14 15.54 9.30
N VAL A 103 17.16 15.15 8.04
CA VAL A 103 17.47 13.77 7.64
C VAL A 103 18.97 13.53 7.82
N THR A 104 19.33 12.59 8.68
CA THR A 104 20.72 12.25 9.04
C THR A 104 21.23 11.02 8.29
N GLY A 105 20.32 10.16 7.82
CA GLY A 105 20.66 8.92 7.11
C GLY A 105 19.54 8.47 6.19
N ILE A 106 19.89 7.76 5.12
CA ILE A 106 18.95 7.12 4.20
C ILE A 106 19.52 5.78 3.80
N GLN A 107 18.71 4.72 3.88
CA GLN A 107 19.10 3.38 3.46
C GLN A 107 17.99 2.73 2.63
N ASN A 108 18.30 2.39 1.38
CA ASN A 108 17.40 1.58 0.55
C ASN A 108 17.31 0.14 1.07
N ILE A 109 16.12 -0.45 0.96
CA ILE A 109 15.81 -1.83 1.34
C ILE A 109 15.06 -2.56 0.22
N GLU A 110 15.30 -3.86 0.12
CA GLU A 110 14.48 -4.81 -0.65
C GLU A 110 13.62 -5.60 0.34
N ILE A 111 12.32 -5.63 0.11
CA ILE A 111 11.34 -6.41 0.86
C ILE A 111 10.87 -7.56 -0.04
N ASP A 112 11.02 -8.79 0.41
CA ASP A 112 10.62 -9.99 -0.30
C ASP A 112 9.32 -10.56 0.27
N PHE A 113 8.26 -10.43 -0.51
CA PHE A 113 6.96 -11.05 -0.29
C PHE A 113 6.84 -12.35 -1.09
N ASN A 114 7.56 -13.39 -0.65
CA ASN A 114 7.49 -14.74 -1.23
C ASN A 114 7.80 -14.76 -2.75
N GLY A 115 8.88 -14.10 -3.13
CA GLY A 115 9.39 -13.94 -4.49
C GLY A 115 8.98 -12.64 -5.17
N ASP A 116 8.01 -11.91 -4.60
CA ASP A 116 7.58 -10.60 -5.08
C ASP A 116 8.34 -9.50 -4.34
N LYS A 117 9.18 -8.77 -5.07
CA LYS A 117 10.16 -7.85 -4.48
C LYS A 117 9.67 -6.42 -4.55
N GLU A 118 9.60 -5.78 -3.41
CA GLU A 118 9.31 -4.36 -3.25
C GLU A 118 10.56 -3.60 -2.80
N TYR A 119 10.74 -2.38 -3.29
CA TYR A 119 11.87 -1.55 -2.91
C TYR A 119 11.37 -0.30 -2.21
N ARG A 120 11.94 -0.01 -1.06
CA ARG A 120 11.65 1.16 -0.22
C ARG A 120 12.95 1.71 0.35
N SER A 121 12.83 2.73 1.19
CA SER A 121 13.97 3.23 1.95
C SER A 121 13.56 3.56 3.37
N ILE A 122 14.52 3.53 4.28
CA ILE A 122 14.39 3.98 5.65
C ILE A 122 15.18 5.27 5.76
N ALA A 123 14.54 6.33 6.25
CA ALA A 123 15.18 7.58 6.60
C ALA A 123 15.36 7.68 8.11
N GLU A 124 16.54 8.11 8.54
CA GLU A 124 16.83 8.52 9.90
C GLU A 124 16.66 10.04 9.97
N ILE A 125 15.83 10.53 10.88
CA ILE A 125 15.48 11.95 10.99
C ILE A 125 15.68 12.43 12.42
N GLU A 126 16.61 13.35 12.63
CA GLU A 126 16.84 13.99 13.92
C GLU A 126 15.78 15.06 14.18
N VAL A 127 15.12 14.97 15.33
CA VAL A 127 14.03 15.86 15.74
C VAL A 127 14.59 17.17 16.28
N GLU A 128 14.23 18.28 15.64
CA GLU A 128 14.61 19.64 16.04
C GLU A 128 13.48 20.40 16.74
N LYS A 129 12.22 20.01 16.48
CA LYS A 129 11.04 20.60 17.13
C LYS A 129 9.85 19.66 17.05
N VAL A 130 9.13 19.48 18.15
CA VAL A 130 7.95 18.63 18.21
C VAL A 130 6.69 19.50 18.20
N TYR A 131 5.73 19.17 17.33
CA TYR A 131 4.41 19.82 17.28
C TYR A 131 3.31 18.90 17.80
N ARG A 132 3.39 17.60 17.52
CA ARG A 132 2.41 16.60 17.95
C ARG A 132 3.04 15.22 18.08
N GLY A 133 2.65 14.45 19.09
CA GLY A 133 3.09 13.06 19.29
C GLY A 133 3.97 12.89 20.52
N ASN A 134 4.24 11.63 20.90
CA ASN A 134 5.05 11.28 22.05
C ASN A 134 6.52 11.04 21.67
N ILE A 135 7.15 12.08 21.13
CA ILE A 135 8.58 12.11 20.74
C ILE A 135 9.26 13.31 21.42
N LYS A 136 10.59 13.31 21.45
CA LYS A 136 11.39 14.33 22.13
C LYS A 136 12.36 15.00 21.18
N LEU A 137 12.73 16.22 21.54
CA LEU A 137 13.83 16.95 20.91
C LEU A 137 15.12 16.12 20.98
N GLY A 138 15.81 15.99 19.85
CA GLY A 138 17.04 15.20 19.72
C GLY A 138 16.83 13.69 19.53
N ASP A 139 15.59 13.20 19.50
CA ASP A 139 15.33 11.83 19.06
C ASP A 139 15.72 11.68 17.58
N ASN A 140 16.30 10.53 17.20
CA ASN A 140 16.56 10.20 15.81
C ASN A 140 15.59 9.09 15.38
N LEU A 141 14.59 9.46 14.59
CA LEU A 141 13.47 8.58 14.24
C LEU A 141 13.76 7.82 12.95
N SER A 142 13.54 6.50 12.98
CA SER A 142 13.55 5.64 11.81
C SER A 142 12.19 5.65 11.11
N VAL A 143 12.15 6.14 9.87
CA VAL A 143 10.92 6.35 9.08
C VAL A 143 10.98 5.57 7.76
N LEU A 144 10.06 4.64 7.56
CA LEU A 144 9.88 3.94 6.28
C LEU A 144 9.27 4.87 5.23
N LEU A 145 10.02 5.10 4.16
CA LEU A 145 9.60 5.86 2.98
C LEU A 145 8.87 4.93 1.98
N PRO A 146 7.81 5.40 1.31
CA PRO A 146 7.00 4.60 0.38
C PRO A 146 7.68 4.37 -0.98
N CYS A 147 8.90 4.86 -1.17
CA CYS A 147 9.74 4.62 -2.35
C CYS A 147 11.20 4.45 -1.94
N PRO A 148 12.03 3.86 -2.81
CA PRO A 148 13.47 3.95 -2.66
C PRO A 148 13.96 5.33 -3.10
N ILE A 149 15.09 5.77 -2.54
CA ILE A 149 15.76 6.99 -2.97
C ILE A 149 16.87 6.62 -3.96
N SER A 150 16.68 7.02 -5.22
CA SER A 150 17.65 6.82 -6.31
C SER A 150 17.49 7.91 -7.36
N ILE A 151 18.61 8.42 -7.87
CA ILE A 151 18.66 9.56 -8.82
C ILE A 151 17.92 9.26 -10.13
N ASN A 152 17.91 7.99 -10.56
CA ASN A 152 17.41 7.60 -11.88
C ASN A 152 16.06 6.88 -11.83
N LEU A 153 15.32 7.01 -10.73
CA LEU A 153 14.06 6.30 -10.55
C LEU A 153 12.91 7.26 -10.27
N LYS A 154 11.84 7.14 -11.05
CA LYS A 154 10.58 7.83 -10.80
C LYS A 154 9.55 6.80 -10.40
N VAL A 155 9.08 6.90 -9.16
CA VAL A 155 7.98 6.10 -8.64
C VAL A 155 6.74 6.97 -8.60
N GLU A 156 5.64 6.46 -9.14
CA GLU A 156 4.35 7.16 -9.18
C GLU A 156 3.93 7.60 -7.78
N ASP A 157 3.32 8.77 -7.68
CA ASP A 157 2.82 9.34 -6.43
C ASP A 157 3.87 9.50 -5.30
N THR A 158 5.14 9.72 -5.68
CA THR A 158 6.24 9.97 -4.71
C THR A 158 7.10 11.18 -5.03
N ASP A 159 6.58 12.12 -5.82
CA ASP A 159 7.28 13.31 -6.31
C ASP A 159 7.84 14.23 -5.20
N ILE A 160 7.31 14.13 -3.98
CA ILE A 160 7.81 14.88 -2.80
C ILE A 160 8.85 14.07 -2.04
N ILE A 161 8.50 12.88 -1.53
CA ILE A 161 9.41 12.08 -0.70
C ILE A 161 10.67 11.64 -1.46
N SER A 162 10.57 11.40 -2.77
CA SER A 162 11.74 11.05 -3.60
C SER A 162 12.82 12.15 -3.67
N GLN A 163 12.50 13.38 -3.26
CA GLN A 163 13.45 14.50 -3.22
C GLN A 163 14.29 14.53 -1.93
N ILE A 164 13.96 13.71 -0.93
CA ILE A 164 14.69 13.66 0.34
C ILE A 164 16.14 13.24 0.09
N LYS A 165 17.07 13.95 0.74
CA LYS A 165 18.50 13.65 0.80
C LYS A 165 18.97 13.78 2.25
N VAL A 166 20.12 13.19 2.56
CA VAL A 166 20.80 13.48 3.82
C VAL A 166 21.09 14.99 3.87
N GLY A 167 20.78 15.61 5.00
CA GLY A 167 20.82 17.06 5.21
C GLY A 167 19.52 17.80 4.88
N THR A 168 18.52 17.15 4.26
CA THR A 168 17.22 17.78 4.02
C THR A 168 16.53 18.08 5.35
N THR A 169 16.19 19.34 5.56
CA THR A 169 15.38 19.78 6.70
C THR A 169 13.93 19.90 6.26
N GLY A 170 13.00 19.52 7.13
CA GLY A 170 11.59 19.54 6.78
C GLY A 170 10.66 19.45 7.97
N ILE A 171 9.36 19.59 7.70
CA ILE A 171 8.29 19.21 8.62
C ILE A 171 7.74 17.88 8.14
N PHE A 172 7.78 16.87 9.01
CA PHE A 172 7.41 15.50 8.71
C PHE A 172 6.19 15.09 9.51
N MET A 173 5.28 14.36 8.86
CA MET A 173 4.03 13.88 9.43
C MET A 173 3.90 12.35 9.35
N PRO A 174 4.83 11.54 9.89
CA PRO A 174 4.73 10.09 9.77
C PRO A 174 3.75 9.47 10.77
N MET A 175 3.26 8.29 10.43
CA MET A 175 2.46 7.44 11.30
C MET A 175 3.39 6.60 12.17
N GLU A 176 3.06 6.47 13.46
CA GLU A 176 3.70 5.50 14.35
C GLU A 176 3.20 4.09 14.03
N TYR A 177 4.12 3.16 13.80
CA TYR A 177 3.77 1.77 13.60
C TYR A 177 3.57 1.04 14.93
N ASN A 178 2.61 0.13 14.93
CA ASN A 178 2.30 -0.72 16.08
C ASN A 178 2.04 -2.16 15.62
N GLU A 179 1.58 -3.02 16.53
CA GLU A 179 1.30 -4.44 16.25
C GLU A 179 0.24 -4.66 15.15
N SER A 180 -0.59 -3.67 14.84
CA SER A 180 -1.58 -3.74 13.76
C SER A 180 -1.08 -3.17 12.42
N SER A 181 0.12 -2.59 12.40
CA SER A 181 0.74 -2.05 11.18
C SER A 181 1.32 -3.18 10.35
N ILE A 182 0.47 -3.77 9.51
CA ILE A 182 0.76 -4.97 8.74
C ILE A 182 0.68 -4.66 7.24
N TRP A 183 1.65 -5.15 6.47
CA TRP A 183 1.57 -5.20 5.02
C TRP A 183 1.52 -6.66 4.56
N GLU A 184 0.42 -7.05 3.95
CA GLU A 184 0.25 -8.36 3.34
C GLU A 184 0.34 -8.28 1.81
N GLN A 185 1.16 -9.13 1.21
CA GLN A 185 1.31 -9.23 -0.23
C GLN A 185 1.71 -10.65 -0.60
N LYS A 186 1.06 -11.21 -1.64
CA LYS A 186 1.34 -12.57 -2.17
C LYS A 186 1.35 -13.69 -1.10
N GLY A 187 0.50 -13.58 -0.09
CA GLY A 187 0.40 -14.56 1.00
C GLY A 187 1.56 -14.51 2.01
N ALA A 188 2.39 -13.47 1.93
CA ALA A 188 3.39 -13.13 2.92
C ALA A 188 2.98 -11.88 3.70
N VAL A 189 3.42 -11.80 4.96
CA VAL A 189 3.05 -10.77 5.94
C VAL A 189 4.31 -10.11 6.47
N LEU A 190 4.36 -8.78 6.40
CA LEU A 190 5.39 -7.94 7.01
C LEU A 190 4.77 -7.13 8.14
N MET A 191 5.33 -7.24 9.35
CA MET A 191 5.04 -6.28 10.42
C MET A 191 5.90 -5.04 10.16
N LEU A 192 5.28 -3.89 9.91
CA LEU A 192 6.00 -2.69 9.52
C LEU A 192 6.93 -2.18 10.63
N LYS A 193 6.54 -2.37 11.89
CA LYS A 193 7.36 -2.07 13.07
C LYS A 193 8.66 -2.88 13.16
N ASP A 194 8.78 -4.00 12.44
CA ASP A 194 10.03 -4.76 12.38
C ASP A 194 11.05 -4.10 11.44
N VAL A 195 10.61 -3.14 10.61
CA VAL A 195 11.41 -2.44 9.61
C VAL A 195 11.80 -1.04 10.10
N ALA A 196 10.84 -0.29 10.65
CA ALA A 196 11.03 1.07 11.14
C ALA A 196 9.97 1.38 12.21
N ASP A 197 10.22 2.35 13.09
CA ASP A 197 9.25 2.76 14.11
C ASP A 197 8.09 3.57 13.51
N TYR A 198 8.36 4.28 12.40
CA TYR A 198 7.42 5.17 11.74
C TYR A 198 7.35 4.92 10.23
N GLY A 199 6.33 5.47 9.56
CA GLY A 199 6.33 5.57 8.10
C GLY A 199 5.28 6.53 7.55
N PHE A 200 5.44 6.94 6.29
CA PHE A 200 4.49 7.84 5.63
C PHE A 200 3.31 7.07 5.03
N ALA A 201 2.13 7.70 5.05
CA ALA A 201 0.94 7.13 4.43
C ALA A 201 1.01 7.15 2.89
N ASP A 202 1.70 8.13 2.32
CA ASP A 202 2.02 8.21 0.89
C ASP A 202 3.27 9.07 0.64
N GLY A 203 3.72 9.12 -0.62
CA GLY A 203 4.94 9.79 -1.03
C GLY A 203 4.81 11.29 -1.32
N ARG A 204 3.65 11.91 -1.03
CA ARG A 204 3.35 13.30 -1.44
C ARG A 204 2.96 14.20 -0.28
N ARG A 205 1.98 13.80 0.52
CA ARG A 205 1.18 14.72 1.35
C ARG A 205 1.72 14.92 2.76
N TYR A 206 2.60 14.05 3.24
CA TYR A 206 2.98 14.01 4.66
C TYR A 206 4.39 14.53 4.95
N ALA A 207 4.97 15.31 4.02
CA ALA A 207 6.25 15.97 4.21
C ALA A 207 6.30 17.32 3.50
N PHE A 208 6.98 18.27 4.14
CA PHE A 208 7.30 19.59 3.61
C PHE A 208 8.81 19.76 3.70
N LEU A 209 9.47 19.90 2.55
CA LEU A 209 10.91 19.78 2.44
C LEU A 209 11.54 21.11 2.05
N GLU A 210 12.51 21.57 2.83
CA GLU A 210 13.41 22.64 2.43
C GLU A 210 14.54 22.06 1.57
N THR A 211 14.62 22.52 0.33
CA THR A 211 15.62 22.07 -0.65
C THR A 211 16.43 23.25 -1.16
N ASP A 212 17.53 22.97 -1.87
CA ASP A 212 18.35 23.99 -2.54
C ASP A 212 17.54 24.85 -3.54
N THR A 213 16.42 24.32 -4.03
CA THR A 213 15.51 25.00 -4.97
C THR A 213 14.31 25.68 -4.29
N GLY A 214 14.26 25.65 -2.96
CA GLY A 214 13.17 26.18 -2.14
C GLY A 214 12.27 25.10 -1.52
N LEU A 215 11.13 25.53 -1.01
CA LEU A 215 10.16 24.68 -0.33
C LEU A 215 9.36 23.80 -1.31
N ILE A 216 9.39 22.49 -1.07
CA ILE A 216 8.68 21.47 -1.85
C ILE A 216 7.67 20.73 -0.95
N PHE A 217 6.42 20.68 -1.39
CA PHE A 217 5.32 19.88 -0.80
C PHE A 217 4.18 19.75 -1.81
N ALA A 218 3.22 18.87 -1.54
CA ALA A 218 2.05 18.66 -2.39
C ALA A 218 1.06 19.84 -2.29
N ARG A 219 1.35 20.93 -3.02
CA ARG A 219 0.54 22.18 -3.00
C ARG A 219 -0.94 21.93 -3.32
N ASP A 220 -1.23 20.97 -4.20
CA ASP A 220 -2.58 20.53 -4.54
C ASP A 220 -3.37 19.93 -3.36
N ALA A 221 -2.67 19.34 -2.39
CA ALA A 221 -3.27 18.78 -1.18
C ALA A 221 -3.43 19.82 -0.06
N TYR A 222 -2.82 21.00 -0.21
CA TYR A 222 -2.79 22.07 0.80
C TYR A 222 -3.13 23.44 0.18
N PRO A 223 -4.36 23.61 -0.35
CA PRO A 223 -4.76 24.85 -1.03
C PRO A 223 -4.65 26.11 -0.17
N SER A 224 -4.78 26.01 1.17
CA SER A 224 -4.71 27.17 2.05
C SER A 224 -3.30 27.75 2.20
N ILE A 225 -2.28 26.93 1.94
CA ILE A 225 -0.86 27.31 1.96
C ILE A 225 -0.18 27.08 0.60
N GLU A 226 -0.93 26.97 -0.50
CA GLU A 226 -0.38 26.74 -1.84
C GLU A 226 0.68 27.78 -2.22
N ALA A 227 0.64 28.99 -1.69
CA ALA A 227 1.62 30.05 -1.96
C ALA A 227 2.84 30.05 -1.00
N ALA A 228 2.89 29.16 0.00
CA ALA A 228 3.96 29.16 0.99
C ALA A 228 5.33 28.92 0.34
N THR A 229 6.33 29.66 0.81
CA THR A 229 7.71 29.60 0.29
C THR A 229 8.72 29.21 1.36
N THR A 230 8.32 29.21 2.64
CA THR A 230 9.19 28.93 3.78
C THR A 230 8.61 27.87 4.72
N LEU A 231 9.47 27.12 5.41
CA LEU A 231 9.02 26.19 6.46
C LEU A 231 8.31 26.90 7.61
N GLN A 232 8.59 28.18 7.86
CA GLN A 232 7.92 28.95 8.91
C GLN A 232 6.42 29.16 8.62
N GLU A 233 6.06 29.40 7.35
CA GLU A 233 4.66 29.51 6.94
C GLU A 233 3.92 28.18 7.10
N VAL A 234 4.57 27.07 6.71
CA VAL A 234 4.05 25.72 6.92
C VAL A 234 3.89 25.43 8.41
N GLU A 235 4.86 25.80 9.23
CA GLU A 235 4.79 25.64 10.68
C GLU A 235 3.58 26.36 11.28
N ASN A 236 3.36 27.61 10.89
CA ASN A 236 2.20 28.39 11.36
C ASN A 236 0.88 27.72 10.97
N PHE A 237 0.81 27.16 9.76
CA PHE A 237 -0.35 26.39 9.31
C PHE A 237 -0.54 25.10 10.09
N VAL A 238 0.52 24.31 10.29
CA VAL A 238 0.49 23.09 11.09
C VAL A 238 -0.03 23.38 12.50
N LEU A 239 0.46 24.43 13.14
CA LEU A 239 -0.01 24.86 14.46
C LEU A 239 -1.49 25.24 14.45
N LYS A 240 -1.99 25.86 13.39
CA LYS A 240 -3.43 26.15 13.23
C LYS A 240 -4.26 24.87 13.07
N MET A 241 -3.74 23.85 12.39
CA MET A 241 -4.48 22.61 12.11
C MET A 241 -4.59 21.67 13.32
N ILE A 242 -3.71 21.81 14.31
CA ILE A 242 -3.68 20.93 15.50
C ILE A 242 -4.24 21.59 16.76
N ASN A 243 -4.57 22.87 16.72
CA ASN A 243 -5.20 23.64 17.80
C ASN A 243 -6.71 23.72 17.61
#